data_AF-A0AAD4T081-F1
#
_entry.id   AF-A0AAD4T081-F1
#
_cell.length_a   1.000
_cell.length_b   1.000
_cell.length_c   1.000
_cell.angle_alpha   90.00
_cell.angle_beta   90.00
_cell.angle_gamma   90.00
#
_symmetry.space_group_name_H-M   'P 1'
#
loop_
_entity.id
_entity.type
_entity.pdbx_description
1 polymer ?
#
loop_
_entity_poly.entity_id
_entity_poly.type
_entity_poly.pdbx_seq_one_letter_code
_entity_poly.pdbx_strand_id
1 'polypeptide(L)' 'MGFLITTLIFIAVGVIASLFARICCNRGPSTNLFHLTLVITATVCCWMMWAIVYLAQLNPLIVPILSEE' A
#
# COMPACT_ATOMS: atom_id res chain seq x y z
N MET A 1 12.14 12.02 -5.40
CA MET A 1 12.32 11.56 -4.00
C MET A 1 11.06 10.97 -3.37
N GLY A 2 9.85 11.17 -3.91
CA GLY A 2 8.61 10.64 -3.31
C GLY A 2 8.45 9.11 -3.34
N PHE A 3 8.86 8.43 -4.42
CA PHE A 3 8.62 6.99 -4.59
C PHE A 3 9.20 6.11 -3.47
N LEU A 4 10.48 6.31 -3.15
CA LEU A 4 11.15 5.55 -2.11
C LEU A 4 10.57 5.83 -0.72
N ILE A 5 10.28 7.09 -0.41
CA ILE A 5 9.73 7.49 0.89
C ILE A 5 8.35 6.86 1.10
N THR A 6 7.44 6.98 0.14
CA THR A 6 6.11 6.38 0.25
C THR A 6 6.17 4.86 0.36
N THR A 7 7.07 4.21 -0.39
CA THR A 7 7.27 2.76 -0.30
C THR A 7 7.74 2.35 1.10
N LEU A 8 8.69 3.07 1.70
CA LEU A 8 9.14 2.81 3.07
C LEU A 8 8.01 3.01 4.09
N ILE A 9 7.14 4.00 3.90
CA ILE A 9 5.97 4.22 4.77
C ILE A 9 5.01 3.03 4.70
N PHE A 10 4.67 2.54 3.51
CA PHE A 10 3.79 1.38 3.36
C PHE A 10 4.39 0.11 3.97
N ILE A 11 5.71 -0.10 3.84
CA ILE A 11 6.41 -1.20 4.50
C ILE A 11 6.31 -1.06 6.03
N ALA A 12 6.61 0.14 6.57
CA ALA A 12 6.54 0.39 8.01
C ALA A 12 5.13 0.16 8.56
N VAL A 13 4.10 0.68 7.88
CA VAL A 13 2.69 0.49 8.26
C VAL A 13 2.30 -0.98 8.19
N GLY A 14 2.69 -1.71 7.15
CA GLY A 14 2.42 -3.13 7.02
C GLY A 14 3.04 -3.96 8.14
N VAL A 15 4.30 -3.68 8.50
CA VAL A 15 4.99 -4.33 9.62
C VAL A 15 4.33 -4.00 10.95
N ILE A 16 4.01 -2.72 11.22
CA ILE A 16 3.36 -2.30 12.47
C ILE A 16 1.97 -2.93 12.60
N ALA A 17 1.15 -2.86 11.55
CA ALA A 17 -0.20 -3.44 11.54
C ALA A 17 -0.15 -4.96 11.74
N SER A 18 0.82 -5.62 11.12
CA SER A 18 1.09 -7.04 11.32
C SER A 18 1.46 -7.31 12.79
N LEU A 19 2.46 -6.64 13.35
CA LEU A 19 2.83 -6.84 14.75
C LEU A 19 1.66 -6.58 15.72
N PHE A 20 0.89 -5.51 15.49
CA PHE A 20 -0.28 -5.16 16.30
C PHE A 20 -1.38 -6.23 16.20
N ALA A 21 -1.70 -6.71 15.00
CA ALA A 21 -2.66 -7.80 14.82
C ALA A 21 -2.21 -9.08 15.53
N ARG A 22 -0.90 -9.36 15.59
CA ARG A 22 -0.36 -10.53 16.29
C ARG A 22 -0.44 -10.43 17.81
N ILE A 23 -0.29 -9.21 18.34
CA ILE A 23 -0.29 -8.92 19.77
C ILE A 23 -1.72 -8.80 20.30
N CYS A 24 -2.60 -8.12 19.56
CA CYS A 24 -3.97 -7.80 19.98
C CYS A 24 -4.98 -8.91 19.65
N CYS A 25 -4.82 -9.64 18.54
CA CYS A 25 -5.71 -10.76 18.24
C CYS A 25 -5.08 -12.06 18.78
N ASN A 26 -5.82 -12.76 19.63
CA ASN A 26 -5.37 -13.97 20.36
C ASN A 26 -4.80 -15.06 19.43
N ARG A 27 -3.89 -15.92 19.91
CA ARG A 27 -3.13 -16.97 19.17
C ARG A 27 -3.98 -18.16 18.66
N GLY A 28 -5.21 -17.92 18.20
CA GLY A 28 -6.04 -18.93 17.55
C GLY A 28 -5.59 -19.24 16.11
N PRO A 29 -5.90 -20.42 15.55
CA PRO A 29 -5.61 -20.77 14.15
C PRO A 29 -6.21 -19.78 13.14
N SER A 30 -7.39 -19.22 13.47
CA SER A 30 -8.08 -18.21 12.67
C SER A 30 -7.34 -16.87 12.61
N THR A 31 -6.58 -16.52 13.65
CA THR A 31 -5.81 -15.27 13.70
C THR A 31 -4.62 -15.30 12.76
N ASN A 32 -3.99 -16.46 12.55
CA ASN A 32 -2.91 -16.60 11.57
C ASN A 32 -3.40 -16.38 10.13
N LEU A 33 -4.60 -16.86 9.81
CA LEU A 33 -5.26 -16.59 8.52
C LEU A 33 -5.62 -15.11 8.36
N PHE A 34 -6.13 -14.47 9.41
CA PHE A 34 -6.41 -13.02 9.42
C PHE A 34 -5.13 -12.20 9.19
N HIS A 35 -4.04 -12.60 9.83
CA HIS A 35 -2.76 -11.92 9.80
C HIS A 35 -2.06 -11.97 8.44
N LEU A 36 -1.94 -13.17 7.88
CA LEU A 36 -1.28 -13.39 6.59
C LEU A 36 -2.12 -12.85 5.43
N THR A 37 -3.42 -13.17 5.43
CA THR A 37 -4.23 -13.00 4.22
C THR A 37 -4.86 -11.62 4.11
N LEU A 38 -5.23 -10.96 5.20
CA LEU A 38 -5.89 -9.65 5.13
C LEU A 38 -4.91 -8.49 5.28
N VAL A 39 -4.07 -8.48 6.32
CA VAL A 39 -3.19 -7.34 6.59
C VAL A 39 -2.11 -7.20 5.52
N ILE A 40 -1.41 -8.28 5.19
CA ILE A 40 -0.32 -8.23 4.19
C ILE A 40 -0.90 -7.99 2.80
N THR A 41 -1.92 -8.76 2.38
CA THR A 41 -2.52 -8.59 1.05
C THR A 41 -3.11 -7.19 0.85
N ALA A 42 -3.81 -6.64 1.85
CA ALA A 42 -4.37 -5.30 1.75
C ALA A 42 -3.26 -4.25 1.61
N THR A 43 -2.21 -4.32 2.43
CA THR A 43 -1.10 -3.35 2.39
C THR A 43 -0.35 -3.40 1.06
N VAL A 44 -0.09 -4.61 0.53
CA VAL A 44 0.56 -4.79 -0.78
C VAL A 44 -0.33 -4.30 -1.92
N CYS A 45 -1.63 -4.60 -1.89
CA CYS A 45 -2.58 -4.15 -2.92
C CYS A 45 -2.71 -2.62 -2.93
N CYS A 46 -2.85 -1.99 -1.75
CA CYS A 46 -2.90 -0.54 -1.63
C CYS A 46 -1.61 0.13 -2.11
N TRP A 47 -0.44 -0.42 -1.75
CA TRP A 47 0.83 0.08 -2.26
C TRP A 47 0.94 -0.07 -3.78
N MET A 48 0.51 -1.22 -4.34
CA MET A 48 0.56 -1.49 -5.77
C MET A 48 -0.33 -0.51 -6.56
N MET A 49 -1.56 -0.28 -6.10
CA MET A 49 -2.46 0.71 -6.71
C MET A 49 -1.82 2.10 -6.74
N TRP A 50 -1.25 2.54 -5.61
CA TRP A 50 -0.55 3.82 -5.53
C TRP A 50 0.69 3.88 -6.44
N ALA A 51 1.50 2.83 -6.46
CA ALA A 51 2.72 2.76 -7.25
C ALA A 51 2.41 2.83 -8.76
N ILE A 52 1.37 2.11 -9.22
CA ILE A 52 0.96 2.12 -10.62
C ILE A 52 0.54 3.53 -11.07
N VAL A 53 -0.32 4.21 -10.32
CA VAL A 53 -0.76 5.58 -10.69
C VAL A 53 0.39 6.58 -10.65
N TYR A 54 1.32 6.43 -9.70
CA TYR A 54 2.51 7.28 -9.62
C TYR A 54 3.42 7.07 -10.84
N LEU A 55 3.69 5.81 -11.22
CA LEU A 55 4.52 5.47 -12.37
C LEU A 55 3.89 5.94 -13.68
N ALA A 56 2.57 5.87 -13.82
CA ALA A 56 1.84 6.35 -14.99
C ALA A 56 2.05 7.85 -15.28
N GLN A 57 2.44 8.64 -14.26
CA GLN A 57 2.62 10.08 -14.36
C GLN A 57 4.08 10.53 -14.47
N LEU A 58 5.07 9.62 -14.37
CA LEU A 58 6.48 10.01 -14.36
C LEU A 58 7.00 10.53 -15.71
N ASN A 59 6.52 9.95 -16.81
CA ASN A 59 6.85 10.39 -18.17
C ASN A 59 5.56 10.37 -19.01
N PRO A 60 4.68 11.38 -18.87
CA PRO A 60 3.40 11.38 -19.54
C PRO A 60 3.59 11.57 -21.05
N LEU A 61 2.88 10.74 -21.84
CA LEU A 61 2.82 10.86 -23.30
C LEU A 61 1.71 11.83 -23.76
N ILE A 62 0.72 12.05 -22.89
CA ILE A 62 -0.46 12.87 -23.15
C ILE A 62 -0.43 14.03 -22.16
N VAL A 63 -0.57 15.25 -22.66
CA VAL A 63 -0.66 16.47 -21.87
C VAL A 63 -2.13 16.92 -21.76
N PRO A 64 -2.54 17.55 -20.65
CA PRO A 64 -3.89 18.10 -20.53
C PRO A 64 -4.11 19.20 -21.57
N ILE A 65 -5.26 19.16 -22.26
CA ILE A 65 -5.71 20.21 -23.18
C ILE A 65 -6.72 21.05 -22.41
N LEU A 66 -6.43 22.34 -22.25
CA LEU A 66 -7.34 23.28 -21.61
C LEU A 66 -8.27 23.86 -22.69
N SER A 67 -9.58 23.82 -22.46
CA SER A 67 -10.54 24.60 -23.24
C SER A 67 -10.53 26.01 -22.67
N GLU A 68 -10.14 27.00 -23.47
CA GLU A 68 -10.37 28.40 -23.10
C GLU A 68 -11.88 28.68 -23.20
N GLU A 69 -12.44 29.24 -22.14
CA GLU A 69 -13.77 29.87 -22.16
C GLU A 69 -13.69 31.32 -22.65
#